data_AF-A0A9Q4HHA9-F1
#
_entry.id   AF-A0A9Q4HHA9-F1
#
_cell.length_a   1.000
_cell.length_b   1.000
_cell.length_c   1.000
_cell.angle_alpha   90.00
_cell.angle_beta   90.00
_cell.angle_gamma   90.00
#
_symmetry.space_group_name_H-M   'P 1'
#
loop_
_entity.id
_entity.type
_entity.pdbx_description
1 polymer ?
#
loop_
_entity_poly.entity_id
_entity_poly.type
_entity_poly.pdbx_seq_one_letter_code
_entity_poly.pdbx_strand_id
1 'polypeptide(L)'
;MDMKLQQVQVLKPQLTQELRQAITLLGYHSAELAEYIDELSLENPLIERKETDTPPLSYHKTNKNRMNAQEAGLQLSDPQKTLQDVLKQQSLDMNLTNTEKKIFNYLIHSLDSNGYLEEDMEEAARRLSVSTKEAETVLAKLQSLEPAGIGARSLQECILLQLQRLPNRNEQAEMLVSAHFDAFAQKRWKALSRETGIPLHAIQDISDDIAALHPRPGLLFAQPEQDVYIEPDIFITVKNGHIAAELNTRSFPEIDLHPQYRTLLSSGSCQDTASYLSAKYQEWRWLSRALRQRKQTITRIVNELITRQKDFFLKGRGAMKPLTLREVADCLSLHESTVSRAIKGKTIQTPYGLFEMKLFFSAKAEATGDGDASNYAVKTHLEDLVNQEDKTRPLSDQKLADLLYERHGIQISRRTVAKYRDQMNIPSSAARKRYK
;
A
#
# COMPACT_ATOMS: atom_id res chain seq x y z
N MET A 1 47.94 54.68 26.77
CA MET A 1 46.76 53.93 26.30
C MET A 1 47.24 52.96 25.25
N ASP A 2 47.61 51.75 25.67
CA ASP A 2 48.02 50.68 24.75
C ASP A 2 46.77 49.92 24.27
N MET A 3 46.34 50.20 23.03
CA MET A 3 45.30 49.41 22.38
C MET A 3 45.91 48.12 21.81
N LYS A 4 45.79 47.02 22.55
CA LYS A 4 46.02 45.67 22.01
C LYS A 4 44.84 45.28 21.11
N LEU A 5 45.10 45.21 19.81
CA LEU A 5 44.22 44.56 18.84
C LEU A 5 44.21 43.04 19.09
N GLN A 6 43.11 42.52 19.65
CA GLN A 6 42.84 41.08 19.67
C GLN A 6 42.17 40.67 18.36
N GLN A 7 42.91 39.99 17.50
CA GLN A 7 42.38 39.34 16.32
C GLN A 7 41.66 38.05 16.73
N VAL A 8 40.33 38.08 16.82
CA VAL A 8 39.51 36.88 17.02
C VAL A 8 39.34 36.20 15.66
N GLN A 9 40.17 35.19 15.38
CA GLN A 9 39.98 34.30 14.24
C GLN A 9 38.78 33.38 14.50
N VAL A 10 37.62 33.71 13.92
CA VAL A 10 36.50 32.77 13.83
C VAL A 10 36.79 31.81 12.67
N LEU A 11 37.36 30.65 13.00
CA LEU A 11 37.50 29.55 12.06
C LEU A 11 36.10 29.09 11.63
N LYS A 12 35.67 29.46 10.42
CA LYS A 12 34.54 28.80 9.77
C LYS A 12 34.90 27.31 9.63
N PRO A 13 34.15 26.36 10.23
CA PRO A 13 34.48 24.96 10.04
C PRO A 13 34.24 24.62 8.57
N GLN A 14 35.32 24.36 7.83
CA GLN A 14 35.21 23.69 6.54
C GLN A 14 34.70 22.27 6.84
N LEU A 15 33.54 21.93 6.29
CA LEU A 15 32.91 20.63 6.46
C LEU A 15 33.82 19.56 5.88
N THR A 16 34.45 18.75 6.74
CA THR A 16 35.34 17.67 6.33
C THR A 16 34.60 16.63 5.47
N GLN A 17 35.32 15.93 4.60
CA GLN A 17 34.76 14.87 3.75
C GLN A 17 34.06 13.80 4.59
N GLU A 18 34.64 13.43 5.73
CA GLU A 18 34.06 12.53 6.73
C GLU A 18 32.71 13.01 7.28
N LEU A 19 32.55 14.32 7.53
CA LEU A 19 31.28 14.87 8.01
C LEU A 19 30.21 14.87 6.90
N ARG A 20 30.61 15.10 5.64
CA ARG A 20 29.69 14.99 4.48
C ARG A 20 29.18 13.56 4.32
N GLN A 21 30.08 12.59 4.40
CA GLN A 21 29.74 11.17 4.30
C GLN A 21 28.87 10.70 5.48
N ALA A 22 29.12 11.17 6.71
CA ALA A 22 28.26 10.86 7.85
C ALA A 22 26.83 11.42 7.69
N ILE A 23 26.70 12.58 7.05
CA ILE A 23 25.41 13.20 6.74
C ILE A 23 24.65 12.42 5.64
N THR A 24 25.33 11.94 4.60
CA THR A 24 24.70 11.12 3.55
C THR A 24 24.27 9.77 4.11
N LEU A 25 25.12 9.15 4.93
CA LEU A 25 24.81 7.92 5.65
C LEU A 25 23.56 8.03 6.51
N LEU A 26 23.25 9.20 7.10
CA LEU A 26 22.01 9.43 7.85
C LEU A 26 20.75 9.41 6.98
N GLY A 27 20.85 9.71 5.69
CA GLY A 27 19.73 9.76 4.76
C GLY A 27 19.41 8.44 4.05
N TYR A 28 20.34 7.47 4.06
CA TYR A 28 20.17 6.21 3.34
C TYR A 28 19.01 5.34 3.87
N HIS A 29 18.37 4.63 2.96
CA HIS A 29 17.43 3.54 3.26
C HIS A 29 18.19 2.30 3.75
N SER A 30 17.49 1.30 4.30
CA SER A 30 18.11 0.05 4.76
C SER A 30 18.83 -0.68 3.62
N ALA A 31 18.19 -0.76 2.45
CA ALA A 31 18.77 -1.37 1.25
C ALA A 31 19.99 -0.60 0.72
N GLU A 32 19.87 0.73 0.55
CA GLU A 32 20.99 1.59 0.11
C GLU A 32 22.18 1.54 1.08
N LEU A 33 21.91 1.47 2.39
CA LEU A 33 22.97 1.36 3.40
C LEU A 33 23.66 -0.01 3.33
N ALA A 34 22.90 -1.08 3.07
CA ALA A 34 23.47 -2.41 2.90
C ALA A 34 24.38 -2.46 1.66
N GLU A 35 23.90 -1.99 0.51
CA GLU A 35 24.68 -1.91 -0.73
C GLU A 35 25.97 -1.08 -0.55
N TYR A 36 25.87 0.07 0.13
CA TYR A 36 27.05 0.89 0.43
C TYR A 36 28.08 0.20 1.34
N ILE A 37 27.64 -0.59 2.33
CA ILE A 37 28.55 -1.37 3.18
C ILE A 37 29.18 -2.49 2.38
N ASP A 38 28.41 -3.15 1.51
CA ASP A 38 28.90 -4.24 0.66
C ASP A 38 29.96 -3.72 -0.33
N GLU A 39 29.75 -2.57 -0.96
CA GLU A 39 30.76 -1.88 -1.79
C GLU A 39 32.04 -1.58 -1.00
N LEU A 40 31.92 -1.02 0.20
CA LEU A 40 33.08 -0.73 1.04
C LEU A 40 33.81 -1.99 1.51
N SER A 41 33.10 -3.11 1.67
CA SER A 41 33.72 -4.39 2.04
C SER A 41 34.61 -4.96 0.94
N LEU A 42 34.31 -4.66 -0.34
CA LEU A 42 35.17 -5.03 -1.47
C LEU A 42 36.49 -4.25 -1.47
N GLU A 43 36.48 -3.00 -0.99
CA GLU A 43 37.66 -2.13 -0.93
C GLU A 43 38.45 -2.25 0.38
N ASN A 44 37.81 -2.69 1.47
CA ASN A 44 38.40 -2.78 2.79
C ASN A 44 38.14 -4.16 3.42
N PRO A 45 39.15 -5.04 3.45
CA PRO A 45 39.01 -6.41 3.97
C PRO A 45 38.76 -6.47 5.49
N LEU A 46 38.81 -5.33 6.20
CA LEU A 46 38.51 -5.23 7.62
C LEU A 46 37.01 -5.06 7.91
N ILE A 47 36.19 -4.78 6.90
CA ILE A 47 34.75 -4.55 7.04
C ILE A 47 34.04 -5.88 6.81
N GLU A 48 33.53 -6.46 7.89
CA GLU A 48 32.66 -7.64 7.84
C GLU A 48 31.29 -7.26 8.41
N ARG A 49 30.23 -7.50 7.64
CA ARG A 49 28.87 -7.28 8.12
C ARG A 49 28.51 -8.42 9.07
N LYS A 50 28.07 -8.07 10.26
CA LYS A 50 27.56 -9.05 11.21
C LYS A 50 26.26 -9.64 10.68
N GLU A 51 26.26 -10.92 10.33
CA GLU A 51 25.04 -11.66 10.04
C GLU A 51 24.21 -11.75 11.34
N THR A 52 23.05 -11.11 11.35
CA THR A 52 22.14 -11.20 12.50
C THR A 52 21.17 -12.34 12.25
N ASP A 53 21.36 -13.44 12.98
CA ASP A 53 20.43 -14.57 13.17
C ASP A 53 19.14 -14.16 13.93
N THR A 54 18.61 -12.97 13.67
CA THR A 54 17.25 -12.66 14.10
C THR A 54 16.31 -13.42 13.16
N PRO A 55 15.64 -14.51 13.61
CA PRO A 55 14.56 -15.09 12.82
C PRO A 55 13.56 -13.98 12.51
N PRO A 56 12.88 -14.00 11.35
CA PRO A 56 11.81 -13.05 11.08
C PRO A 56 10.86 -13.10 12.27
N LEU A 57 10.82 -12.02 13.06
CA LEU A 57 9.92 -11.91 14.20
C LEU A 57 8.54 -12.26 13.66
N SER A 58 7.97 -13.36 14.18
CA SER A 58 6.68 -13.88 13.73
C SER A 58 5.70 -12.72 13.73
N TYR A 59 5.33 -12.29 12.53
CA TYR A 59 4.47 -11.15 12.31
C TYR A 59 3.24 -11.31 13.18
N HIS A 60 2.95 -10.31 14.01
CA HIS A 60 1.71 -10.25 14.77
C HIS A 60 0.53 -10.25 13.79
N LYS A 61 0.05 -11.45 13.46
CA LYS A 61 -1.31 -11.65 12.95
C LYS A 61 -2.23 -11.01 13.98
N THR A 62 -2.86 -9.91 13.60
CA THR A 62 -4.01 -9.39 14.34
C THR A 62 -4.99 -10.55 14.54
N ASN A 63 -5.31 -10.76 15.80
CA ASN A 63 -5.92 -11.95 16.36
C ASN A 63 -7.34 -12.16 15.80
N LYS A 64 -7.48 -12.85 14.66
CA LYS A 64 -8.79 -13.36 14.21
C LYS A 64 -8.79 -14.76 13.59
N ASN A 65 -7.68 -15.49 13.59
CA ASN A 65 -7.67 -16.93 13.26
C ASN A 65 -6.48 -17.62 13.95
N ARG A 66 -6.70 -18.09 15.18
CA ARG A 66 -5.81 -19.04 15.88
C ARG A 66 -6.41 -20.45 15.77
N MET A 67 -6.32 -21.04 14.58
CA MET A 67 -6.21 -22.50 14.44
C MET A 67 -5.25 -22.78 13.28
N ASN A 68 -4.35 -23.73 13.51
CA ASN A 68 -3.37 -24.31 12.59
C ASN A 68 -2.08 -23.48 12.39
N ALA A 69 -1.17 -23.61 13.36
CA ALA A 69 0.23 -23.20 13.25
C ALA A 69 1.16 -24.36 13.65
N GLN A 70 0.95 -25.53 13.05
CA GLN A 70 1.83 -26.70 13.25
C GLN A 70 2.19 -27.45 11.97
N GLU A 71 1.85 -26.91 10.80
CA GLU A 71 2.24 -27.44 9.49
C GLU A 71 2.89 -26.33 8.67
N ALA A 72 4.10 -25.91 9.07
CA ALA A 72 4.97 -25.08 8.24
C ALA A 72 6.20 -25.92 7.84
N GLY A 73 5.94 -27.09 7.27
CA GLY A 73 6.92 -27.88 6.53
C GLY A 73 6.65 -27.72 5.05
N LEU A 74 7.62 -27.18 4.30
CA LEU A 74 7.70 -27.15 2.84
C LEU A 74 6.36 -27.00 2.10
N GLN A 75 5.75 -25.82 2.17
CA GLN A 75 4.84 -25.41 1.11
C GLN A 75 5.69 -25.10 -0.13
N LEU A 76 5.90 -26.12 -0.97
CA LEU A 76 6.07 -25.91 -2.40
C LEU A 76 4.91 -25.00 -2.82
N SER A 77 5.22 -23.76 -3.18
CA SER A 77 4.23 -22.84 -3.74
C SER A 77 3.60 -23.54 -4.93
N ASP A 78 2.37 -24.02 -4.77
CA ASP A 78 1.60 -24.58 -5.86
C ASP A 78 1.57 -23.50 -6.95
N PRO A 79 1.99 -23.76 -8.20
CA PRO A 79 1.93 -22.74 -9.24
C PRO A 79 0.46 -22.34 -9.40
N GLN A 80 0.11 -21.15 -8.88
CA GLN A 80 -1.25 -20.67 -8.93
C GLN A 80 -1.66 -20.59 -10.40
N LYS A 81 -2.67 -21.41 -10.77
CA LYS A 81 -3.14 -21.53 -12.15
C LYS A 81 -3.58 -20.17 -12.66
N THR A 82 -3.01 -19.73 -13.77
CA THR A 82 -3.43 -18.48 -14.41
C THR A 82 -4.80 -18.64 -15.06
N LEU A 83 -5.49 -17.53 -15.34
CA LEU A 83 -6.75 -17.53 -16.07
C LEU A 83 -6.62 -18.31 -17.39
N GLN A 84 -5.52 -18.11 -18.09
CA GLN A 84 -5.23 -18.75 -19.36
C GLN A 84 -5.09 -20.27 -19.21
N ASP A 85 -4.46 -20.73 -18.12
CA ASP A 85 -4.31 -22.17 -17.84
C ASP A 85 -5.65 -22.83 -17.54
N VAL A 86 -6.52 -22.15 -16.79
CA VAL A 86 -7.86 -22.65 -16.46
C VAL A 86 -8.73 -22.76 -17.71
N LEU A 87 -8.72 -21.73 -18.56
CA LEU A 87 -9.48 -21.76 -19.82
C LEU A 87 -8.94 -22.83 -20.78
N LYS A 88 -7.62 -23.00 -20.87
CA LYS A 88 -6.99 -24.08 -21.65
C LYS A 88 -7.40 -25.45 -21.11
N GLN A 89 -7.43 -25.65 -19.78
CA GLN A 89 -7.89 -26.90 -19.17
C GLN A 89 -9.36 -27.19 -19.51
N GLN A 90 -10.26 -26.22 -19.39
CA GLN A 90 -11.67 -26.42 -19.73
C GLN A 90 -11.89 -26.66 -21.23
N SER A 91 -11.03 -26.09 -22.08
CA SER A 91 -11.10 -26.33 -23.53
C SER A 91 -10.76 -27.77 -23.94
N LEU A 92 -10.11 -28.55 -23.08
CA LEU A 92 -9.81 -29.96 -23.35
C LEU A 92 -11.09 -30.80 -23.44
N ASP A 93 -12.11 -30.43 -22.66
CA ASP A 93 -13.42 -31.08 -22.67
C ASP A 93 -14.29 -30.62 -23.86
N MET A 94 -13.89 -29.54 -24.55
CA MET A 94 -14.52 -29.09 -25.78
C MET A 94 -13.89 -29.78 -26.99
N ASN A 95 -14.69 -30.51 -27.76
CA ASN A 95 -14.29 -31.12 -29.03
C ASN A 95 -14.03 -30.05 -30.12
N LEU A 96 -12.97 -29.25 -29.97
CA LEU A 96 -12.56 -28.22 -30.91
C LEU A 96 -11.73 -28.81 -32.05
N THR A 97 -12.01 -28.38 -33.28
CA THR A 97 -11.19 -28.67 -34.46
C THR A 97 -9.82 -27.98 -34.36
N ASN A 98 -8.85 -28.41 -35.17
CA ASN A 98 -7.50 -27.82 -35.15
C ASN A 98 -7.48 -26.33 -35.51
N THR A 99 -8.40 -25.87 -36.36
CA THR A 99 -8.58 -24.45 -36.69
C THR A 99 -9.19 -23.69 -35.52
N GLU A 100 -10.25 -24.21 -34.90
CA GLU A 100 -10.87 -23.60 -33.72
C GLU A 100 -9.92 -23.52 -32.53
N LYS A 101 -9.07 -24.53 -32.31
CA LYS A 101 -8.02 -24.49 -31.26
C LYS A 101 -7.04 -23.35 -31.45
N LYS A 102 -6.69 -23.01 -32.70
CA LYS A 102 -5.80 -21.86 -32.98
C LYS A 102 -6.48 -20.54 -32.64
N ILE A 103 -7.74 -20.38 -33.09
CA ILE A 103 -8.55 -19.19 -32.79
C ILE A 103 -8.75 -19.05 -31.28
N PHE A 104 -9.10 -20.14 -30.61
CA PHE A 104 -9.37 -20.16 -29.17
C PHE A 104 -8.12 -19.79 -28.35
N ASN A 105 -6.97 -20.37 -28.69
CA ASN A 105 -5.70 -19.99 -28.06
C ASN A 105 -5.38 -18.52 -28.29
N TYR A 106 -5.60 -17.99 -29.50
CA TYR A 106 -5.38 -16.56 -29.76
C TYR A 106 -6.27 -15.69 -28.86
N LEU A 107 -7.58 -15.96 -28.83
CA LEU A 107 -8.53 -15.20 -28.02
C LEU A 107 -8.19 -15.21 -26.52
N ILE A 108 -7.73 -16.34 -25.97
CA ILE A 108 -7.28 -16.42 -24.56
C ILE A 108 -6.13 -15.45 -24.27
N HIS A 109 -5.17 -15.31 -25.18
CA HIS A 109 -4.03 -14.41 -24.97
C HIS A 109 -4.39 -12.95 -25.27
N SER A 110 -5.47 -12.69 -26.01
CA SER A 110 -6.03 -11.34 -26.23
C SER A 110 -6.91 -10.84 -25.07
N LEU A 111 -7.16 -11.66 -24.04
CA LEU A 111 -7.91 -11.22 -22.86
C LEU A 111 -7.07 -10.31 -21.95
N ASP A 112 -7.69 -9.25 -21.43
CA ASP A 112 -7.08 -8.39 -20.43
C ASP A 112 -7.10 -9.02 -19.01
N SER A 113 -6.53 -8.32 -18.03
CA SER A 113 -6.56 -8.74 -16.62
C SER A 113 -7.97 -8.84 -16.01
N ASN A 114 -8.96 -8.15 -16.57
CA ASN A 114 -10.35 -8.21 -16.14
C ASN A 114 -11.12 -9.37 -16.79
N GLY A 115 -10.55 -10.02 -17.80
CA GLY A 115 -11.17 -11.09 -18.59
C GLY A 115 -11.98 -10.60 -19.78
N TYR A 116 -11.78 -9.36 -20.24
CA TYR A 116 -12.42 -8.77 -21.41
C TYR A 116 -11.58 -8.91 -22.67
N LEU A 117 -12.25 -8.94 -23.82
CA LEU A 117 -11.62 -8.89 -25.13
C LEU A 117 -11.62 -7.45 -25.64
N GLU A 118 -10.45 -6.81 -25.63
CA GLU A 118 -10.29 -5.43 -26.12
C GLU A 118 -10.13 -5.36 -27.65
N GLU A 119 -9.68 -6.45 -28.27
CA GLU A 119 -9.43 -6.53 -29.70
C GLU A 119 -10.73 -6.70 -30.51
N ASP A 120 -10.84 -6.01 -31.64
CA ASP A 120 -11.95 -6.19 -32.58
C ASP A 120 -11.88 -7.56 -33.26
N MET A 121 -13.03 -8.23 -33.33
CA MET A 121 -13.16 -9.56 -33.94
C MET A 121 -12.82 -9.56 -35.43
N GLU A 122 -13.05 -8.44 -36.14
CA GLU A 122 -12.62 -8.31 -37.53
C GLU A 122 -11.09 -8.28 -37.67
N GLU A 123 -10.39 -7.68 -36.71
CA GLU A 123 -8.94 -7.65 -36.69
C GLU A 123 -8.36 -9.02 -36.29
N ALA A 124 -8.92 -9.65 -35.27
CA ALA A 124 -8.56 -11.01 -34.86
C ALA A 124 -8.73 -12.01 -36.01
N ALA A 125 -9.85 -11.93 -36.75
CA ALA A 125 -10.13 -12.80 -37.90
C ALA A 125 -9.11 -12.59 -39.04
N ARG A 126 -8.75 -11.33 -39.35
CA ARG A 126 -7.73 -11.00 -40.36
C ARG A 126 -6.35 -11.55 -39.98
N ARG A 127 -5.92 -11.40 -38.72
CA ARG A 127 -4.63 -11.92 -38.24
C ARG A 127 -4.54 -13.44 -38.33
N LEU A 128 -5.64 -14.12 -38.07
CA LEU A 128 -5.72 -15.58 -38.10
C LEU A 128 -6.01 -16.16 -39.49
N SER A 129 -6.26 -15.31 -40.51
CA SER A 129 -6.68 -15.72 -41.86
C SER A 129 -7.94 -16.60 -41.86
N VAL A 130 -8.92 -16.27 -41.01
CA VAL A 130 -10.19 -16.99 -40.87
C VAL A 130 -11.37 -16.06 -41.14
N SER A 131 -12.56 -16.62 -41.34
CA SER A 131 -13.77 -15.81 -41.48
C SER A 131 -14.19 -15.21 -40.13
N THR A 132 -14.81 -14.03 -40.16
CA THR A 132 -15.35 -13.39 -38.94
C THR A 132 -16.38 -14.27 -38.24
N LYS A 133 -17.23 -14.98 -39.00
CA LYS A 133 -18.22 -15.93 -38.47
C LYS A 133 -17.59 -17.09 -37.70
N GLU A 134 -16.47 -17.65 -38.19
CA GLU A 134 -15.75 -18.71 -37.47
C GLU A 134 -15.16 -18.18 -36.17
N ALA A 135 -14.57 -16.98 -36.21
CA ALA A 135 -14.01 -16.34 -35.03
C ALA A 135 -15.10 -16.06 -33.96
N GLU A 136 -16.27 -15.56 -34.37
CA GLU A 136 -17.42 -15.36 -33.47
C GLU A 136 -17.98 -16.66 -32.90
N THR A 137 -18.00 -17.74 -33.69
CA THR A 137 -18.44 -19.06 -33.21
C THR A 137 -17.52 -19.57 -32.10
N VAL A 138 -16.20 -19.38 -32.25
CA VAL A 138 -15.22 -19.76 -31.22
C VAL A 138 -15.30 -18.82 -30.01
N LEU A 139 -15.55 -17.52 -30.22
CA LEU A 139 -15.78 -16.58 -29.13
C LEU A 139 -17.00 -17.00 -28.29
N ALA A 140 -18.11 -17.39 -28.91
CA ALA A 140 -19.29 -17.89 -28.18
C ALA A 140 -18.96 -19.14 -27.36
N LYS A 141 -18.11 -20.04 -27.88
CA LYS A 141 -17.60 -21.19 -27.10
C LYS A 141 -16.75 -20.73 -25.92
N LEU A 142 -15.86 -19.76 -26.10
CA LEU A 142 -15.06 -19.17 -25.02
C LEU A 142 -15.95 -18.51 -23.96
N GLN A 143 -16.97 -17.76 -24.36
CA GLN A 143 -17.93 -17.11 -23.45
C GLN A 143 -18.80 -18.12 -22.68
N SER A 144 -18.89 -19.37 -23.16
CA SER A 144 -19.56 -20.48 -22.47
C SER A 144 -18.69 -21.16 -21.40
N LEU A 145 -17.43 -20.76 -21.23
CA LEU A 145 -16.54 -21.28 -20.19
C LEU A 145 -16.73 -20.59 -18.84
N GLU A 146 -16.15 -21.18 -17.79
CA GLU A 146 -16.11 -20.58 -16.45
C GLU A 146 -14.79 -19.83 -16.26
N PRO A 147 -14.80 -18.62 -15.69
CA PRO A 147 -15.94 -17.92 -15.08
C PRO A 147 -16.92 -17.30 -16.09
N ALA A 148 -18.22 -17.35 -15.79
CA ALA A 148 -19.24 -16.69 -16.59
C ALA A 148 -18.95 -15.18 -16.84
N GLY A 149 -19.13 -14.74 -18.08
CA GLY A 149 -18.85 -13.35 -18.50
C GLY A 149 -17.43 -13.10 -19.01
N ILE A 150 -16.59 -14.13 -19.09
CA ILE A 150 -15.26 -14.04 -19.71
C ILE A 150 -15.33 -13.91 -21.23
N GLY A 151 -14.41 -13.13 -21.81
CA GLY A 151 -14.41 -12.84 -23.25
C GLY A 151 -15.52 -11.88 -23.68
N ALA A 152 -16.12 -11.15 -22.74
CA ALA A 152 -17.02 -10.06 -23.06
C ALA A 152 -16.24 -8.87 -23.65
N ARG A 153 -16.85 -8.14 -24.59
CA ARG A 153 -16.30 -6.93 -25.21
C ARG A 153 -16.63 -5.67 -24.41
N SER A 154 -17.61 -5.78 -23.51
CA SER A 154 -18.04 -4.68 -22.64
C SER A 154 -18.58 -5.18 -21.31
N LEU A 155 -18.67 -4.29 -20.32
CA LEU A 155 -19.31 -4.60 -19.04
C LEU A 155 -20.78 -5.01 -19.21
N GLN A 156 -21.50 -4.39 -20.15
CA GLN A 156 -22.88 -4.72 -20.46
C GLN A 156 -23.00 -6.17 -20.94
N GLU A 157 -22.16 -6.57 -21.89
CA GLU A 157 -22.12 -7.95 -22.40
C GLU A 157 -21.70 -8.94 -21.30
N CYS A 158 -20.73 -8.57 -20.47
CA CYS A 158 -20.26 -9.41 -19.36
C CYS A 158 -21.40 -9.74 -18.38
N ILE A 159 -22.17 -8.73 -17.96
CA ILE A 159 -23.30 -8.91 -17.06
C ILE A 159 -24.42 -9.70 -17.75
N LEU A 160 -24.68 -9.44 -19.03
CA LEU A 160 -25.71 -10.17 -19.78
C LEU A 160 -25.37 -11.67 -19.90
N LEU A 161 -24.12 -12.01 -20.20
CA LEU A 161 -23.64 -13.40 -20.24
C LEU A 161 -23.77 -14.09 -18.87
N GLN A 162 -23.54 -13.36 -17.78
CA GLN A 162 -23.73 -13.89 -16.43
C GLN A 162 -25.21 -14.10 -16.09
N LEU A 163 -26.07 -13.13 -16.40
CA LEU A 163 -27.52 -13.21 -16.18
C LEU A 163 -28.14 -14.41 -16.92
N GLN A 164 -27.74 -14.65 -18.16
CA GLN A 164 -28.22 -15.77 -18.96
C GLN A 164 -27.83 -17.14 -18.40
N ARG A 165 -26.77 -17.21 -17.59
CA ARG A 165 -26.27 -18.44 -16.97
C ARG A 165 -26.78 -18.65 -15.54
N LEU A 166 -27.54 -17.69 -14.98
CA LEU A 166 -28.14 -17.87 -13.67
C LEU A 166 -29.22 -18.97 -13.73
N PRO A 167 -29.33 -19.81 -12.68
CA PRO A 167 -30.35 -20.85 -12.62
C PRO A 167 -31.78 -20.27 -12.59
N ASN A 168 -31.95 -19.07 -12.01
CA ASN A 168 -33.18 -18.32 -12.02
C ASN A 168 -33.08 -17.16 -13.02
N ARG A 169 -33.38 -17.46 -14.28
CA ARG A 169 -33.32 -16.48 -15.37
C ARG A 169 -34.39 -15.39 -15.18
N ASN A 170 -33.96 -14.13 -15.17
CA ASN A 170 -34.85 -12.98 -15.06
C ASN A 170 -34.85 -12.19 -16.37
N GLU A 171 -35.89 -12.38 -17.19
CA GLU A 171 -36.03 -11.71 -18.49
C GLU A 171 -36.11 -10.19 -18.37
N GLN A 172 -36.66 -9.68 -17.26
CA GLN A 172 -36.71 -8.23 -17.01
C GLN A 172 -35.32 -7.66 -16.74
N ALA A 173 -34.45 -8.41 -16.04
CA ALA A 173 -33.07 -8.03 -15.82
C ALA A 173 -32.28 -8.01 -17.14
N GLU A 174 -32.45 -9.02 -17.99
CA GLU A 174 -31.81 -9.08 -19.32
C GLU A 174 -32.27 -7.95 -20.25
N MET A 175 -33.57 -7.66 -20.28
CA MET A 175 -34.11 -6.54 -21.06
C MET A 175 -33.56 -5.19 -20.57
N LEU A 176 -33.48 -5.00 -19.26
CA LEU A 176 -33.02 -3.77 -18.67
C LEU A 176 -31.52 -3.54 -18.93
N VAL A 177 -30.70 -4.59 -18.81
CA VAL A 177 -29.27 -4.53 -19.13
C VAL A 177 -29.02 -4.41 -20.64
N SER A 178 -29.81 -5.05 -21.50
CA SER A 178 -29.59 -4.97 -22.96
C SER A 178 -30.02 -3.62 -23.56
N ALA A 179 -31.16 -3.06 -23.14
CA ALA A 179 -31.73 -1.87 -23.76
C ALA A 179 -31.49 -0.56 -22.97
N HIS A 180 -31.33 -0.63 -21.64
CA HIS A 180 -31.30 0.55 -20.77
C HIS A 180 -30.10 0.58 -19.81
N PHE A 181 -28.95 0.04 -20.21
CA PHE A 181 -27.75 -0.08 -19.37
C PHE A 181 -27.28 1.25 -18.76
N ASP A 182 -27.19 2.32 -19.55
CA ASP A 182 -26.68 3.62 -19.06
C ASP A 182 -27.60 4.24 -18.00
N ALA A 183 -28.91 4.19 -18.22
CA ALA A 183 -29.89 4.69 -17.27
C ALA A 183 -29.89 3.88 -15.96
N PHE A 184 -29.63 2.58 -16.07
CA PHE A 184 -29.47 1.66 -14.94
C PHE A 184 -28.19 1.92 -14.15
N ALA A 185 -27.04 2.01 -14.80
CA ALA A 185 -25.75 2.31 -14.18
C ALA A 185 -25.79 3.65 -13.43
N GLN A 186 -26.52 4.64 -13.96
CA GLN A 186 -26.70 5.95 -13.33
C GLN A 186 -27.80 5.97 -12.25
N LYS A 187 -28.39 4.83 -11.90
CA LYS A 187 -29.44 4.71 -10.88
C LYS A 187 -30.62 5.65 -11.14
N ARG A 188 -31.05 5.80 -12.40
CA ARG A 188 -32.22 6.62 -12.79
C ARG A 188 -33.52 5.82 -12.71
N TRP A 189 -33.79 5.19 -11.57
CA TRP A 189 -34.93 4.27 -11.34
C TRP A 189 -36.28 4.83 -11.79
N LYS A 190 -36.54 6.11 -11.53
CA LYS A 190 -37.82 6.77 -11.89
C LYS A 190 -38.02 6.92 -13.39
N ALA A 191 -36.94 7.15 -14.14
CA ALA A 191 -37.00 7.23 -15.60
C ALA A 191 -37.21 5.83 -16.18
N LEU A 192 -36.42 4.85 -15.70
CA LEU A 192 -36.55 3.45 -16.08
C LEU A 192 -37.96 2.91 -15.84
N SER A 193 -38.52 3.14 -14.65
CA SER A 193 -39.88 2.68 -14.29
C SER A 193 -40.95 3.27 -15.21
N ARG A 194 -40.78 4.49 -15.71
CA ARG A 194 -41.71 5.13 -16.66
C ARG A 194 -41.57 4.57 -18.07
N GLU A 195 -40.34 4.25 -18.49
CA GLU A 195 -40.04 3.74 -19.83
C GLU A 195 -40.39 2.25 -19.96
N THR A 196 -40.04 1.44 -18.97
CA THR A 196 -40.21 -0.03 -19.01
C THR A 196 -41.52 -0.50 -18.37
N GLY A 197 -42.21 0.36 -17.61
CA GLY A 197 -43.41 0.00 -16.85
C GLY A 197 -43.15 -0.85 -15.60
N ILE A 198 -41.88 -1.17 -15.29
CA ILE A 198 -41.50 -1.98 -14.13
C ILE A 198 -41.60 -1.14 -12.86
N PRO A 199 -42.20 -1.64 -11.76
CA PRO A 199 -42.29 -0.89 -10.51
C PRO A 199 -40.90 -0.69 -9.87
N LEU A 200 -40.73 0.43 -9.15
CA LEU A 200 -39.44 0.81 -8.57
C LEU A 200 -38.81 -0.25 -7.66
N HIS A 201 -39.60 -1.01 -6.90
CA HIS A 201 -39.10 -2.09 -6.05
C HIS A 201 -38.49 -3.22 -6.87
N ALA A 202 -39.14 -3.65 -7.97
CA ALA A 202 -38.66 -4.74 -8.81
C ALA A 202 -37.37 -4.35 -9.56
N ILE A 203 -37.24 -3.09 -10.00
CA ILE A 203 -35.97 -2.60 -10.55
C ILE A 203 -34.88 -2.70 -9.47
N GLN A 204 -35.20 -2.37 -8.21
CA GLN A 204 -34.27 -2.47 -7.09
C GLN A 204 -33.82 -3.89 -6.80
N ASP A 205 -34.73 -4.84 -6.82
CA ASP A 205 -34.42 -6.25 -6.66
C ASP A 205 -33.47 -6.71 -7.79
N ILE A 206 -33.77 -6.35 -9.05
CA ILE A 206 -32.89 -6.61 -10.20
C ILE A 206 -31.50 -5.99 -10.01
N SER A 207 -31.42 -4.80 -9.42
CA SER A 207 -30.13 -4.15 -9.14
C SER A 207 -29.34 -4.80 -8.03
N ASP A 208 -30.00 -5.37 -7.03
CA ASP A 208 -29.33 -6.12 -5.98
C ASP A 208 -28.80 -7.45 -6.53
N ASP A 209 -29.57 -8.11 -7.42
CA ASP A 209 -29.15 -9.31 -8.13
C ASP A 209 -27.93 -9.03 -9.01
N ILE A 210 -27.94 -7.96 -9.82
CA ILE A 210 -26.81 -7.58 -10.67
C ILE A 210 -25.59 -7.16 -9.84
N ALA A 211 -25.80 -6.54 -8.67
CA ALA A 211 -24.70 -6.17 -7.78
C ALA A 211 -24.01 -7.39 -7.15
N ALA A 212 -24.67 -8.55 -7.10
CA ALA A 212 -24.08 -9.81 -6.65
C ALA A 212 -23.23 -10.50 -7.73
N LEU A 213 -23.32 -10.07 -8.99
CA LEU A 213 -22.53 -10.59 -10.10
C LEU A 213 -21.08 -10.10 -10.10
N HIS A 214 -20.22 -10.75 -10.89
CA HIS A 214 -18.80 -10.42 -10.97
C HIS A 214 -18.50 -9.54 -12.18
N PRO A 215 -18.39 -8.21 -12.04
CA PRO A 215 -18.16 -7.35 -13.20
C PRO A 215 -16.81 -7.61 -13.88
N ARG A 216 -15.83 -8.18 -13.17
CA ARG A 216 -14.46 -8.44 -13.66
C ARG A 216 -14.07 -9.89 -13.37
N PRO A 217 -14.54 -10.85 -14.17
CA PRO A 217 -14.34 -12.27 -13.90
C PRO A 217 -12.86 -12.70 -13.90
N GLY A 218 -12.00 -12.01 -14.66
CA GLY A 218 -10.56 -12.29 -14.70
C GLY A 218 -9.83 -12.05 -13.37
N LEU A 219 -10.34 -11.18 -12.50
CA LEU A 219 -9.73 -10.89 -11.20
C LEU A 219 -9.74 -12.08 -10.24
N LEU A 220 -10.61 -13.07 -10.45
CA LEU A 220 -10.61 -14.32 -9.66
C LEU A 220 -9.29 -15.09 -9.82
N PHE A 221 -8.57 -14.85 -10.92
CA PHE A 221 -7.32 -15.51 -11.29
C PHE A 221 -6.16 -14.51 -11.39
N ALA A 222 -6.41 -13.23 -11.10
CA ALA A 222 -5.34 -12.28 -10.93
C ALA A 222 -4.49 -12.79 -9.77
N GLN A 223 -3.20 -12.98 -10.02
CA GLN A 223 -2.27 -13.21 -8.93
C GLN A 223 -2.40 -11.99 -8.01
N PRO A 224 -2.56 -12.19 -6.69
CA PRO A 224 -2.29 -11.09 -5.79
C PRO A 224 -0.90 -10.59 -6.18
N GLU A 225 -0.80 -9.31 -6.56
CA GLU A 225 0.52 -8.66 -6.68
C GLU A 225 1.30 -9.16 -5.49
N GLN A 226 2.43 -9.84 -5.71
CA GLN A 226 3.22 -10.41 -4.63
C GLN A 226 3.32 -9.32 -3.58
N ASP A 227 2.62 -9.49 -2.46
CA ASP A 227 2.52 -8.43 -1.46
C ASP A 227 3.96 -8.06 -1.18
N VAL A 228 4.40 -6.88 -1.63
CA VAL A 228 5.77 -6.46 -1.45
C VAL A 228 5.85 -6.16 0.03
N TYR A 229 6.24 -7.17 0.80
CA TYR A 229 6.31 -7.09 2.24
C TYR A 229 7.38 -6.06 2.59
N ILE A 230 6.93 -4.85 2.92
CA ILE A 230 7.82 -3.81 3.42
C ILE A 230 8.25 -4.24 4.82
N GLU A 231 9.52 -4.58 4.95
CA GLU A 231 10.10 -4.91 6.25
C GLU A 231 10.23 -3.62 7.08
N PRO A 232 9.59 -3.53 8.27
CA PRO A 232 9.66 -2.34 9.09
C PRO A 232 11.06 -2.11 9.69
N ASP A 233 11.48 -0.85 9.74
CA ASP A 233 12.75 -0.47 10.37
C ASP A 233 12.66 -0.41 11.90
N ILE A 234 11.48 -0.07 12.43
CA ILE A 234 11.22 0.16 13.85
C ILE A 234 9.92 -0.54 14.23
N PHE A 235 9.93 -1.30 15.33
CA PHE A 235 8.74 -1.91 15.91
C PHE A 235 8.35 -1.16 17.18
N ILE A 236 7.10 -0.76 17.28
CA ILE A 236 6.53 -0.16 18.49
C ILE A 236 5.51 -1.14 19.08
N THR A 237 5.77 -1.59 20.29
CA THR A 237 4.88 -2.49 21.04
C THR A 237 4.29 -1.77 22.25
N VAL A 238 3.05 -2.10 22.57
CA VAL A 238 2.34 -1.56 23.74
C VAL A 238 1.98 -2.72 24.65
N LYS A 239 2.56 -2.76 25.85
CA LYS A 239 2.28 -3.77 26.88
C LYS A 239 1.90 -3.07 28.18
N ASN A 240 0.71 -3.36 28.71
CA ASN A 240 0.21 -2.80 29.98
C ASN A 240 0.29 -1.25 30.05
N GLY A 241 0.04 -0.55 28.94
CA GLY A 241 0.13 0.91 28.86
C GLY A 241 1.55 1.48 28.73
N HIS A 242 2.58 0.63 28.74
CA HIS A 242 3.96 1.00 28.41
C HIS A 242 4.24 0.80 26.93
N ILE A 243 4.80 1.84 26.30
CA ILE A 243 5.18 1.83 24.89
C ILE A 243 6.69 1.60 24.82
N ALA A 244 7.12 0.58 24.06
CA ALA A 244 8.52 0.28 23.82
C ALA A 244 8.82 0.29 22.32
N ALA A 245 9.99 0.82 21.94
CA ALA A 245 10.52 0.76 20.58
C ALA A 245 11.68 -0.24 20.50
N GLU A 246 11.63 -1.10 19.48
CA GLU A 246 12.70 -2.01 19.11
C GLU A 246 13.13 -1.70 17.66
N LEU A 247 14.43 -1.57 17.42
CA LEU A 247 14.96 -1.33 16.07
C LEU A 247 15.21 -2.66 15.38
N ASN A 248 14.87 -2.75 14.09
CA ASN A 248 15.16 -3.91 13.28
C ASN A 248 16.68 -3.99 13.00
N THR A 249 17.33 -5.05 13.48
CA THR A 249 18.76 -5.31 13.26
C THR A 249 19.13 -5.34 11.77
N ARG A 250 18.24 -5.80 10.89
CA ARG A 250 18.49 -5.80 9.44
C ARG A 250 18.56 -4.40 8.83
N SER A 251 17.73 -3.47 9.32
CA SER A 251 17.75 -2.06 8.92
C SER A 251 18.89 -1.26 9.54
N PHE A 252 19.51 -1.78 10.61
CA PHE A 252 20.60 -1.15 11.34
C PHE A 252 21.81 -2.10 11.43
N PRO A 253 22.50 -2.36 10.30
CA PRO A 253 23.61 -3.29 10.26
C PRO A 253 24.74 -2.85 11.18
N GLU A 254 25.37 -3.84 11.82
CA GLU A 254 26.58 -3.66 12.61
C GLU A 254 27.75 -4.27 11.83
N ILE A 255 28.91 -3.60 11.89
CA ILE A 255 30.15 -4.10 11.30
C ILE A 255 31.08 -4.52 12.43
N ASP A 256 31.71 -5.68 12.26
CA ASP A 256 32.73 -6.19 13.17
C ASP A 256 34.10 -6.16 12.48
N LEU A 257 35.17 -6.26 13.27
CA LEU A 257 36.54 -6.35 12.77
C LEU A 257 36.92 -7.83 12.68
N HIS A 258 37.29 -8.29 11.49
CA HIS A 258 37.65 -9.70 11.31
C HIS A 258 38.85 -10.10 12.21
N PRO A 259 38.74 -11.16 13.03
CA PRO A 259 39.68 -11.45 14.12
C PRO A 259 41.14 -11.64 13.68
N GLN A 260 41.36 -12.15 12.46
CA GLN A 260 42.72 -12.42 11.95
C GLN A 260 43.53 -11.14 11.74
N TYR A 261 42.88 -10.04 11.33
CA TYR A 261 43.56 -8.76 11.12
C TYR A 261 43.85 -8.03 12.43
N ARG A 262 43.07 -8.30 13.49
CA ARG A 262 43.36 -7.80 14.83
C ARG A 262 44.71 -8.31 15.33
N THR A 263 45.06 -9.55 15.03
CA THR A 263 46.35 -10.14 15.35
C THR A 263 47.46 -9.53 14.51
N LEU A 264 47.24 -9.35 13.19
CA LEU A 264 48.21 -8.74 12.27
C LEU A 264 48.52 -7.26 12.59
N LEU A 265 47.55 -6.50 13.10
CA LEU A 265 47.77 -5.13 13.59
C LEU A 265 48.63 -5.09 14.86
N SER A 266 48.65 -6.18 15.64
CA SER A 266 49.42 -6.29 16.89
C SER A 266 50.80 -6.92 16.71
N SER A 267 50.97 -7.80 15.72
CA SER A 267 52.25 -8.42 15.36
C SER A 267 52.96 -7.52 14.34
N GLY A 268 53.95 -6.75 14.76
CA GLY A 268 54.67 -5.78 13.92
C GLY A 268 55.20 -6.35 12.60
N SER A 269 54.41 -6.22 11.54
CA SER A 269 54.75 -6.57 10.16
C SER A 269 55.55 -5.45 9.48
N CYS A 270 56.04 -5.71 8.25
CA CYS A 270 56.75 -4.73 7.40
C CYS A 270 56.05 -3.36 7.38
N GLN A 271 56.84 -2.27 7.33
CA GLN A 271 56.37 -0.90 7.50
C GLN A 271 55.28 -0.48 6.50
N ASP A 272 55.37 -0.97 5.26
CA ASP A 272 54.35 -0.70 4.22
C ASP A 272 53.03 -1.43 4.50
N THR A 273 53.08 -2.67 4.98
CA THR A 273 51.89 -3.45 5.37
C THR A 273 51.21 -2.85 6.59
N ALA A 274 51.99 -2.38 7.57
CA ALA A 274 51.46 -1.73 8.77
C ALA A 274 50.78 -0.38 8.44
N SER A 275 51.37 0.40 7.53
CA SER A 275 50.78 1.66 7.05
C SER A 275 49.45 1.45 6.33
N TYR A 276 49.40 0.46 5.42
CA TYR A 276 48.18 0.10 4.70
C TYR A 276 47.06 -0.38 5.64
N LEU A 277 47.36 -1.32 6.55
CA LEU A 277 46.39 -1.82 7.52
C LEU A 277 45.91 -0.73 8.49
N SER A 278 46.78 0.20 8.87
CA SER A 278 46.41 1.34 9.71
C SER A 278 45.42 2.27 8.98
N ALA A 279 45.65 2.58 7.70
CA ALA A 279 44.72 3.38 6.91
C ALA A 279 43.33 2.71 6.81
N LYS A 280 43.30 1.42 6.47
CA LYS A 280 42.06 0.62 6.42
C LYS A 280 41.38 0.50 7.78
N TYR A 281 42.13 0.46 8.88
CA TYR A 281 41.57 0.47 10.23
C TYR A 281 40.92 1.81 10.57
N GLN A 282 41.49 2.95 10.15
CA GLN A 282 40.86 4.26 10.34
C GLN A 282 39.55 4.37 9.57
N GLU A 283 39.50 3.88 8.32
CA GLU A 283 38.28 3.80 7.51
C GLU A 283 37.19 2.98 8.22
N TRP A 284 37.52 1.76 8.68
CA TRP A 284 36.59 0.91 9.45
C TRP A 284 36.13 1.60 10.75
N ARG A 285 37.05 2.22 11.49
CA ARG A 285 36.75 2.90 12.75
C ARG A 285 35.81 4.07 12.55
N TRP A 286 36.02 4.85 11.49
CA TRP A 286 35.14 5.94 11.10
C TRP A 286 33.75 5.40 10.75
N LEU A 287 33.65 4.38 9.90
CA LEU A 287 32.37 3.79 9.49
C LEU A 287 31.60 3.22 10.68
N SER A 288 32.27 2.45 11.56
CA SER A 288 31.68 1.88 12.77
C SER A 288 31.11 2.98 13.69
N ARG A 289 31.85 4.07 13.85
CA ARG A 289 31.39 5.23 14.62
C ARG A 289 30.21 5.92 13.95
N ALA A 290 30.22 6.08 12.63
CA ALA A 290 29.13 6.69 11.87
C ALA A 290 27.84 5.87 11.96
N LEU A 291 27.91 4.55 11.82
CA LEU A 291 26.76 3.64 11.97
C LEU A 291 26.19 3.69 13.38
N ARG A 292 27.05 3.67 14.41
CA ARG A 292 26.63 3.80 15.81
C ARG A 292 25.95 5.14 16.08
N GLN A 293 26.51 6.23 15.56
CA GLN A 293 25.94 7.58 15.68
C GLN A 293 24.58 7.66 14.98
N ARG A 294 24.43 7.06 13.80
CA ARG A 294 23.15 6.96 13.08
C ARG A 294 22.11 6.22 13.90
N LYS A 295 22.43 5.02 14.40
CA LYS A 295 21.54 4.21 15.27
C LYS A 295 21.10 5.02 16.48
N GLN A 296 22.04 5.62 17.21
CA GLN A 296 21.74 6.44 18.39
C GLN A 296 20.85 7.65 18.07
N THR A 297 21.12 8.35 16.97
CA THR A 297 20.33 9.52 16.55
C THR A 297 18.89 9.12 16.25
N ILE A 298 18.68 8.02 15.51
CA ILE A 298 17.35 7.52 15.19
C ILE A 298 16.62 7.03 16.45
N THR A 299 17.29 6.29 17.35
CA THR A 299 16.69 5.88 18.63
C THR A 299 16.22 7.08 19.45
N ARG A 300 17.02 8.15 19.52
CA ARG A 300 16.64 9.39 20.24
C ARG A 300 15.41 10.05 19.61
N ILE A 301 15.33 10.11 18.28
CA ILE A 301 14.17 10.64 17.56
C ILE A 301 12.92 9.79 17.82
N VAL A 302 13.03 8.47 17.76
CA VAL A 302 11.91 7.54 18.00
C VAL A 302 11.40 7.64 19.44
N ASN A 303 12.28 7.77 20.43
CA ASN A 303 11.88 7.91 21.83
C ASN A 303 11.14 9.24 22.08
N GLU A 304 11.61 10.34 21.49
CA GLU A 304 10.92 11.63 21.55
C GLU A 304 9.56 11.55 20.83
N LEU A 305 9.51 10.89 19.67
CA LEU A 305 8.28 10.65 18.93
C LEU A 305 7.23 9.91 19.78
N ILE A 306 7.62 8.82 20.44
CA ILE A 306 6.75 8.04 21.34
C ILE A 306 6.23 8.91 22.48
N THR A 307 7.09 9.75 23.05
CA THR A 307 6.72 10.64 24.16
C THR A 307 5.67 11.66 23.72
N ARG A 308 5.85 12.28 22.54
CA ARG A 308 4.94 13.29 21.99
C ARG A 308 3.63 12.70 21.45
N GLN A 309 3.70 11.51 20.86
CA GLN A 309 2.57 10.81 20.22
C GLN A 309 1.97 9.69 21.08
N LYS A 310 2.15 9.74 22.41
CA LYS A 310 1.66 8.71 23.33
C LYS A 310 0.17 8.39 23.15
N ASP A 311 -0.66 9.42 22.90
CA ASP A 311 -2.10 9.25 22.70
C ASP A 311 -2.43 8.44 21.43
N PHE A 312 -1.69 8.61 20.34
CA PHE A 312 -1.85 7.81 19.12
C PHE A 312 -1.58 6.33 19.39
N PHE A 313 -0.48 6.01 20.08
CA PHE A 313 -0.11 4.61 20.35
C PHE A 313 -1.04 3.90 21.34
N LEU A 314 -1.77 4.65 22.18
CA LEU A 314 -2.72 4.09 23.15
C LEU A 314 -4.17 4.06 22.66
N LYS A 315 -4.62 5.08 21.92
CA LYS A 315 -6.03 5.28 21.53
C LYS A 315 -6.29 5.08 20.04
N GLY A 316 -5.24 5.01 19.20
CA GLY A 316 -5.34 4.82 17.77
C GLY A 316 -5.20 6.09 16.93
N ARG A 317 -5.41 5.92 15.62
CA ARG A 317 -5.12 6.93 14.57
C ARG A 317 -5.79 8.29 14.81
N GLY A 318 -6.99 8.32 15.38
CA GLY A 318 -7.75 9.55 15.63
C GLY A 318 -7.20 10.45 16.74
N ALA A 319 -6.24 9.96 17.55
CA ALA A 319 -5.65 10.71 18.66
C ALA A 319 -4.23 11.24 18.36
N MET A 320 -3.86 11.35 17.08
CA MET A 320 -2.57 11.89 16.65
C MET A 320 -2.49 13.40 16.95
N LYS A 321 -1.39 13.83 17.58
CA LYS A 321 -1.13 15.25 17.86
C LYS A 321 -0.29 15.86 16.74
N PRO A 322 -0.44 17.16 16.43
CA PRO A 322 0.46 17.83 15.52
C PRO A 322 1.86 17.91 16.15
N LEU A 323 2.89 17.50 15.41
CA LEU A 323 4.28 17.49 15.85
C LEU A 323 5.17 17.97 14.70
N THR A 324 5.93 19.04 14.91
CA THR A 324 6.81 19.58 13.88
C THR A 324 8.23 19.03 14.01
N LEU A 325 8.97 18.97 12.90
CA LEU A 325 10.37 18.55 12.90
C LEU A 325 11.23 19.46 13.80
N ARG A 326 10.94 20.76 13.79
CA ARG A 326 11.62 21.77 14.61
C ARG A 326 11.48 21.48 16.11
N GLU A 327 10.30 21.12 16.58
CA GLU A 327 10.07 20.81 18.00
C GLU A 327 10.93 19.63 18.48
N VAL A 328 11.06 18.58 17.66
CA VAL A 328 11.92 17.43 17.99
C VAL A 328 13.40 17.77 17.85
N ALA A 329 13.76 18.58 16.85
CA ALA A 329 15.13 19.06 16.65
C ALA A 329 15.62 19.90 17.84
N ASP A 330 14.81 20.87 18.29
CA ASP A 330 15.12 21.73 19.44
C ASP A 330 15.27 20.91 20.73
N CYS A 331 14.36 19.96 20.97
CA CYS A 331 14.39 19.09 22.16
C CYS A 331 15.63 18.19 22.20
N LEU A 332 16.09 17.70 21.04
CA LEU A 332 17.24 16.82 20.94
C LEU A 332 18.57 17.57 20.74
N SER A 333 18.54 18.91 20.65
CA SER A 333 19.68 19.75 20.28
C SER A 333 20.31 19.32 18.94
N LEU A 334 19.46 19.00 17.96
CA LEU A 334 19.83 18.63 16.59
C LEU A 334 19.36 19.71 15.62
N HIS A 335 19.97 19.78 14.43
CA HIS A 335 19.44 20.61 13.36
C HIS A 335 18.22 19.95 12.73
N GLU A 336 17.24 20.74 12.29
CA GLU A 336 16.02 20.24 11.65
C GLU A 336 16.32 19.32 10.45
N SER A 337 17.29 19.72 9.62
CA SER A 337 17.75 18.91 8.48
C SER A 337 18.32 17.55 8.89
N THR A 338 18.91 17.42 10.09
CA THR A 338 19.41 16.14 10.61
C THR A 338 18.26 15.21 10.96
N VAL A 339 17.21 15.73 11.60
CA VAL A 339 15.99 14.97 11.91
C VAL A 339 15.29 14.56 10.61
N SER A 340 15.10 15.48 9.67
CA SER A 340 14.47 15.21 8.38
C SER A 340 15.19 14.12 7.58
N ARG A 341 16.54 14.13 7.57
CA ARG A 341 17.34 13.08 6.91
C ARG A 341 17.22 11.74 7.63
N ALA A 342 17.33 11.74 8.96
CA ALA A 342 17.26 10.53 9.77
C ALA A 342 15.92 9.78 9.61
N ILE A 343 14.82 10.49 9.42
CA ILE A 343 13.48 9.89 9.27
C ILE A 343 13.11 9.50 7.85
N LYS A 344 13.87 9.93 6.84
CA LYS A 344 13.52 9.76 5.44
C LYS A 344 13.48 8.26 5.08
N GLY A 345 12.33 7.86 4.51
CA GLY A 345 12.06 6.48 4.10
C GLY A 345 12.27 5.45 5.19
N LYS A 346 12.01 5.82 6.44
CA LYS A 346 11.94 4.89 7.57
C LYS A 346 10.51 4.54 7.86
N THR A 347 10.25 3.28 8.11
CA THR A 347 8.93 2.75 8.40
C THR A 347 8.85 2.25 9.84
N ILE A 348 7.70 2.46 10.46
CA ILE A 348 7.41 2.08 11.83
C ILE A 348 6.21 1.13 11.82
N GLN A 349 6.41 -0.08 12.32
CA GLN A 349 5.34 -0.98 12.66
C GLN A 349 4.73 -0.56 14.00
N THR A 350 3.44 -0.30 14.00
CA THR A 350 2.68 0.05 15.21
C THR A 350 1.57 -1.00 15.46
N PRO A 351 0.89 -0.98 16.62
CA PRO A 351 -0.29 -1.82 16.84
C PRO A 351 -1.43 -1.57 15.85
N TYR A 352 -1.44 -0.42 15.15
CA TYR A 352 -2.48 0.00 14.21
C TYR A 352 -2.04 -0.07 12.73
N GLY A 353 -0.95 -0.80 12.46
CA GLY A 353 -0.39 -1.02 11.13
C GLY A 353 0.99 -0.39 10.91
N LEU A 354 1.47 -0.52 9.68
CA LEU A 354 2.74 0.01 9.19
C LEU A 354 2.56 1.46 8.71
N PHE A 355 3.47 2.35 9.10
CA PHE A 355 3.45 3.75 8.70
C PHE A 355 4.84 4.26 8.37
N GLU A 356 4.94 5.20 7.42
CA GLU A 356 6.16 5.99 7.28
C GLU A 356 6.34 6.92 8.49
N MET A 357 7.56 7.01 9.01
CA MET A 357 7.87 7.85 10.16
C MET A 357 7.57 9.33 9.88
N LYS A 358 7.69 9.78 8.63
CA LYS A 358 7.37 11.14 8.19
C LYS A 358 5.92 11.54 8.48
N LEU A 359 4.98 10.59 8.46
CA LEU A 359 3.55 10.86 8.67
C LEU A 359 3.25 11.46 10.05
N PHE A 360 4.04 11.11 11.06
CA PHE A 360 3.87 11.65 12.41
C PHE A 360 4.35 13.10 12.56
N PHE A 361 5.06 13.63 11.56
CA PHE A 361 5.58 14.99 11.53
C PHE A 361 4.73 15.85 10.60
N SER A 362 3.50 16.14 11.03
CA SER A 362 2.63 17.08 10.34
C SER A 362 2.94 18.51 10.79
N ALA A 363 3.00 19.44 9.84
CA ALA A 363 2.99 20.86 10.18
C ALA A 363 1.74 21.14 11.01
N LYS A 364 1.89 21.91 12.09
CA LYS A 364 0.74 22.50 12.78
C LYS A 364 -0.03 23.29 11.72
N ALA A 365 -1.13 22.75 11.22
CA ALA A 365 -2.18 23.59 10.69
C ALA A 365 -2.54 24.50 11.85
N GLU A 366 -2.30 25.80 11.69
CA GLU A 366 -2.85 26.80 12.59
C GLU A 366 -4.32 26.47 12.79
N ALA A 367 -4.80 26.66 14.02
CA ALA A 367 -6.10 26.24 14.52
C ALA A 367 -7.27 27.01 13.89
N THR A 368 -7.33 27.03 12.57
CA THR A 368 -8.38 27.52 11.70
C THR A 368 -8.52 26.52 10.55
N GLY A 369 -9.10 25.37 10.88
CA GLY A 369 -9.73 24.40 10.00
C GLY A 369 -9.03 24.06 8.68
N ASP A 370 -8.07 23.13 8.71
CA ASP A 370 -7.84 22.08 7.68
C ASP A 370 -6.61 21.24 8.10
N GLY A 371 -6.69 20.51 9.22
CA GLY A 371 -5.60 19.64 9.69
C GLY A 371 -5.80 18.19 9.24
N ASP A 372 -4.76 17.51 8.74
CA ASP A 372 -4.88 16.12 8.29
C ASP A 372 -5.34 15.14 9.40
N ALA A 373 -5.02 15.41 10.66
CA ALA A 373 -5.56 14.66 11.79
C ALA A 373 -7.06 14.90 12.00
N SER A 374 -7.54 16.14 11.79
CA SER A 374 -8.97 16.44 11.77
C SER A 374 -9.68 15.82 10.57
N ASN A 375 -9.00 15.72 9.42
CA ASN A 375 -9.56 15.14 8.20
C ASN A 375 -9.87 13.65 8.36
N TYR A 376 -8.99 12.90 9.03
CA TYR A 376 -9.25 11.48 9.32
C TYR A 376 -10.38 11.30 10.35
N ALA A 377 -10.36 12.04 11.46
CA ALA A 377 -11.41 11.95 12.48
C ALA A 377 -12.79 12.32 11.92
N VAL A 378 -12.87 13.37 11.08
CA VAL A 378 -14.10 13.76 10.38
C VAL A 378 -14.58 12.65 9.44
N LYS A 379 -13.67 12.01 8.69
CA LYS A 379 -14.00 10.90 7.79
C LYS A 379 -14.58 9.71 8.54
N THR A 380 -13.95 9.29 9.64
CA THR A 380 -14.45 8.18 10.48
C THR A 380 -15.83 8.48 11.04
N HIS A 381 -16.04 9.67 11.61
CA HIS A 381 -17.37 10.04 12.14
C HIS A 381 -18.42 10.17 11.03
N LEU A 382 -18.05 10.65 9.85
CA LEU A 382 -18.95 10.72 8.70
C LEU A 382 -19.35 9.31 8.23
N GLU A 383 -18.41 8.36 8.21
CA GLU A 383 -18.68 6.96 7.90
C GLU A 383 -19.63 6.32 8.92
N ASP A 384 -19.40 6.54 10.22
CA ASP A 384 -20.29 6.06 11.29
C ASP A 384 -21.73 6.60 11.16
N LEU A 385 -21.88 7.90 10.87
CA LEU A 385 -23.19 8.53 10.69
C LEU A 385 -23.93 7.99 9.46
N VAL A 386 -23.21 7.72 8.37
CA VAL A 386 -23.79 7.12 7.16
C VAL A 386 -24.16 5.67 7.39
N ASN A 387 -23.36 4.91 8.13
CA ASN A 387 -23.65 3.51 8.44
C ASN A 387 -24.90 3.35 9.34
N GLN A 388 -25.16 4.34 10.20
CA GLN A 388 -26.32 4.38 11.09
C GLN A 388 -27.57 5.05 10.48
N GLU A 389 -27.53 5.47 9.21
CA GLU A 389 -28.64 6.18 8.59
C GLU A 389 -29.83 5.28 8.25
N ASP A 390 -31.03 5.86 8.23
CA ASP A 390 -32.20 5.20 7.63
C ASP A 390 -32.07 5.21 6.10
N LYS A 391 -31.84 4.03 5.52
CA LYS A 391 -31.65 3.86 4.06
C LYS A 391 -32.88 4.25 3.23
N THR A 392 -34.07 4.31 3.82
CA THR A 392 -35.29 4.78 3.12
C THR A 392 -35.33 6.31 3.01
N ARG A 393 -34.65 7.00 3.93
CA ARG A 393 -34.55 8.47 4.02
C ARG A 393 -33.10 8.88 4.36
N PRO A 394 -32.16 8.67 3.42
CA PRO A 394 -30.74 8.92 3.67
C PRO A 394 -30.47 10.38 4.05
N LEU A 395 -29.47 10.60 4.89
CA LEU A 395 -29.10 11.91 5.40
C LEU A 395 -28.50 12.76 4.27
N SER A 396 -28.96 14.00 4.13
CA SER A 396 -28.36 14.95 3.19
C SER A 396 -26.99 15.42 3.70
N ASP A 397 -26.13 15.87 2.78
CA ASP A 397 -24.81 16.41 3.15
C ASP A 397 -24.92 17.59 4.14
N GLN A 398 -26.02 18.36 4.07
CA GLN A 398 -26.29 19.43 5.03
C GLN A 398 -26.56 18.85 6.43
N LYS A 399 -27.43 17.84 6.51
CA LYS A 399 -27.78 17.21 7.79
C LYS A 399 -26.60 16.46 8.41
N LEU A 400 -25.71 15.91 7.59
CA LEU A 400 -24.46 15.31 8.05
C LEU A 400 -23.50 16.35 8.65
N ALA A 401 -23.39 17.55 8.04
CA ALA A 401 -22.62 18.64 8.62
C ALA A 401 -23.20 19.10 9.97
N ASP A 402 -24.52 19.24 10.05
CA ASP A 402 -25.21 19.64 11.28
C ASP A 402 -24.99 18.60 12.41
N LEU A 403 -25.11 17.31 12.11
CA LEU A 403 -24.88 16.23 13.08
C LEU A 403 -23.43 16.12 13.56
N LEU A 404 -22.45 16.40 12.68
CA LEU A 404 -21.04 16.44 13.05
C LEU A 404 -20.74 17.61 14.00
N TYR A 405 -21.42 18.74 13.81
CA TYR A 405 -21.35 19.84 14.75
C TYR A 405 -22.03 19.50 16.08
N GLU A 406 -23.25 18.98 16.07
CA GLU A 406 -24.02 18.66 17.28
C GLU A 406 -23.36 17.59 18.16
N ARG A 407 -22.82 16.52 17.56
CA ARG A 407 -22.28 15.37 18.32
C ARG A 407 -20.80 15.49 18.65
N HIS A 408 -20.03 16.15 17.80
CA HIS A 408 -18.57 16.16 17.87
C HIS A 408 -17.96 17.57 17.92
N GLY A 409 -18.78 18.63 17.84
CA GLY A 409 -18.31 20.01 17.85
C GLY A 409 -17.54 20.41 16.58
N ILE A 410 -17.66 19.62 15.50
CA ILE A 410 -16.87 19.82 14.27
C ILE A 410 -17.66 20.69 13.30
N GLN A 411 -17.22 21.93 13.12
CA GLN A 411 -17.84 22.85 12.16
C GLN A 411 -17.25 22.67 10.76
N ILE A 412 -18.04 22.12 9.85
CA ILE A 412 -17.65 21.93 8.44
C ILE A 412 -18.77 22.35 7.49
N SER A 413 -18.38 22.76 6.27
CA SER A 413 -19.35 23.13 5.25
C SER A 413 -19.96 21.90 4.57
N ARG A 414 -21.17 22.05 4.01
CA ARG A 414 -21.79 21.05 3.13
C ARG A 414 -20.87 20.60 1.98
N ARG A 415 -20.10 21.53 1.39
CA ARG A 415 -19.16 21.23 0.30
C ARG A 415 -17.99 20.37 0.79
N THR A 416 -17.52 20.63 2.01
CA THR A 416 -16.47 19.84 2.67
C THR A 416 -16.94 18.41 2.94
N VAL A 417 -18.18 18.25 3.43
CA VAL A 417 -18.81 16.93 3.60
C VAL A 417 -18.87 16.17 2.28
N ALA A 418 -19.36 16.81 1.21
CA ALA A 418 -19.43 16.19 -0.11
C ALA A 418 -18.05 15.74 -0.61
N LYS A 419 -17.03 16.59 -0.46
CA LYS A 419 -15.63 16.26 -0.82
C LYS A 419 -15.12 15.04 -0.06
N TYR A 420 -15.32 14.98 1.27
CA TYR A 420 -14.85 13.83 2.05
C TYR A 420 -15.65 12.56 1.77
N ARG A 421 -16.96 12.69 1.52
CA ARG A 421 -17.82 11.59 1.09
C ARG A 421 -17.32 10.96 -0.21
N ASP A 422 -17.00 11.80 -1.21
CA ASP A 422 -16.47 11.35 -2.50
C ASP A 422 -15.08 10.69 -2.33
N GLN A 423 -14.20 11.24 -1.49
CA GLN A 423 -12.90 10.62 -1.16
C GLN A 423 -13.02 9.26 -0.47
N MET A 424 -14.13 9.00 0.22
CA MET A 424 -14.42 7.72 0.86
C MET A 424 -15.28 6.79 -0.01
N ASN A 425 -15.53 7.14 -1.28
CA ASN A 425 -16.41 6.40 -2.19
C ASN A 425 -17.84 6.16 -1.65
N ILE A 426 -18.30 7.03 -0.74
CA ILE A 426 -19.67 6.95 -0.23
C ILE A 426 -20.59 7.62 -1.26
N PRO A 427 -21.68 6.99 -1.76
CA PRO A 427 -22.56 7.64 -2.74
C PRO A 427 -23.39 8.80 -2.14
N SER A 428 -23.91 9.67 -3.01
CA SER A 428 -24.79 10.77 -2.59
C SER A 428 -26.10 10.25 -1.99
N SER A 429 -26.76 11.08 -1.17
CA SER A 429 -28.05 10.73 -0.55
C SER A 429 -29.10 10.21 -1.55
N ALA A 430 -29.16 10.77 -2.76
CA ALA A 430 -30.07 10.29 -3.81
C ALA A 430 -29.73 8.88 -4.30
N ALA A 431 -28.44 8.54 -4.37
CA ALA A 431 -27.95 7.23 -4.81
C ALA A 431 -27.94 6.16 -3.71
N ARG A 432 -27.98 6.57 -2.44
CA ARG A 432 -28.09 5.68 -1.26
C ARG A 432 -29.53 5.30 -0.91
N LYS A 433 -30.50 6.02 -1.46
CA LYS A 433 -31.92 5.81 -1.14
C LYS A 433 -32.38 4.44 -1.62
N ARG A 434 -32.91 3.65 -0.69
CA ARG A 434 -33.63 2.40 -0.94
C ARG A 434 -35.14 2.68 -1.00
N TYR A 435 -35.80 2.11 -1.99
CA TYR A 435 -37.26 2.05 -2.14
C TYR A 435 -37.73 0.72 -1.54
N LYS A 436 -38.78 0.78 -0.71
CA LYS A 436 -39.49 -0.39 -0.18
C LYS A 436 -40.79 -0.56 -0.93
#